data_AF-A0A9Y1BPN5-F1
#
_entry.id   AF-A0A9Y1BPN5-F1
#
_cell.length_a   1.000
_cell.length_b   1.000
_cell.length_c   1.000
_cell.angle_alpha   90.00
_cell.angle_beta   90.00
_cell.angle_gamma   90.00
#
_symmetry.space_group_name_H-M   'P 1'
#
loop_
_entity.id
_entity.type
_entity.pdbx_description
1 polymer ?
#
loop_
_entity_poly.entity_id
_entity_poly.type
_entity_poly.pdbx_seq_one_letter_code
_entity_poly.pdbx_strand_id
1 'polypeptide(L)'
;MIKLNISDDTFLNDIATLLEEGYNIEQAIFGIPYMSRDVLLEIQLGSNPIEALSLVEFQYPVIISLLGSASNADYRENVTRIKTVANLIKKRNEAIKEKENLVKILNRRLKIIRIITLVTIAIIGGIAPFFSGIYSFLKNGYSKYTFNLLSPMSISFLLINLLNNYFLLSISKENRISLKLIITSIVHVAIVLSIKILFGGVVTF
;
A
#
# COMPACT_ATOMS: atom_id res chain seq x y z
N MET A 1 19.96 18.84 -5.15
CA MET A 1 19.72 18.74 -3.70
C MET A 1 20.43 17.48 -3.20
N ILE A 2 21.00 17.54 -2.00
CA ILE A 2 21.90 16.55 -1.43
C ILE A 2 21.16 15.81 -0.32
N LYS A 3 21.17 14.48 -0.35
CA LYS A 3 20.53 13.68 0.68
C LYS A 3 21.54 13.29 1.74
N LEU A 4 21.27 13.61 3.01
CA LEU A 4 22.10 13.18 4.13
C LEU A 4 21.88 11.69 4.41
N ASN A 5 22.92 11.01 4.91
CA ASN A 5 22.85 9.59 5.28
C ASN A 5 22.31 9.38 6.71
N ILE A 6 21.37 10.21 7.13
CA ILE A 6 20.71 10.18 8.43
C ILE A 6 19.26 10.60 8.27
N SER A 7 18.42 10.28 9.26
CA SER A 7 17.04 10.77 9.27
C SER A 7 16.95 12.20 9.79
N ASP A 8 15.94 12.92 9.33
CA ASP A 8 15.62 14.28 9.76
C ASP A 8 15.49 14.43 11.29
N ASP A 9 14.93 13.44 11.99
CA ASP A 9 14.83 13.46 13.46
C ASP A 9 16.18 13.26 14.15
N THR A 10 17.06 12.43 13.58
CA THR A 10 18.42 12.23 14.10
C THR A 10 19.23 13.52 13.93
N PHE A 11 19.15 14.14 12.74
CA PHE A 11 19.78 15.42 12.46
C PHE A 11 19.40 16.50 13.47
N LEU A 12 18.10 16.66 13.77
CA LEU A 12 17.64 17.65 14.75
C LEU A 12 18.07 17.32 16.18
N ASN A 13 18.11 16.03 16.56
CA ASN A 13 18.60 15.63 17.89
C ASN A 13 20.09 15.90 18.06
N ASP A 14 20.90 15.69 17.01
CA ASP A 14 22.33 15.98 17.01
C ASP A 14 22.57 17.50 17.15
N ILE A 15 21.81 18.33 16.40
CA ILE A 15 21.82 19.78 16.60
C ILE A 15 21.47 20.13 18.05
N ALA A 16 20.38 19.58 18.59
CA ALA A 16 19.96 19.89 19.96
C ALA A 16 21.01 19.49 21.01
N THR A 17 21.75 18.40 20.77
CA THR A 17 22.82 17.93 21.65
C THR A 17 24.02 18.89 21.61
N LEU A 18 24.42 19.34 20.42
CA LEU A 18 25.48 20.34 20.29
C LEU A 18 25.06 21.68 20.91
N LEU A 19 23.81 22.09 20.74
CA LEU A 19 23.30 23.22 21.50
C LEU A 19 23.44 22.96 23.00
N GLU A 20 22.99 21.82 23.53
CA GLU A 20 23.16 21.44 24.95
C GLU A 20 24.61 21.54 25.48
N GLU A 21 25.60 21.33 24.62
CA GLU A 21 27.03 21.46 24.93
C GLU A 21 27.56 22.90 24.90
N GLY A 22 26.72 23.87 24.52
CA GLY A 22 27.02 25.29 24.51
C GLY A 22 27.39 25.85 23.13
N TYR A 23 27.29 25.05 22.07
CA TYR A 23 27.48 25.54 20.72
C TYR A 23 26.30 26.43 20.30
N ASN A 24 26.56 27.42 19.45
CA ASN A 24 25.48 28.12 18.74
C ASN A 24 25.00 27.29 17.54
N ILE A 25 23.94 27.72 16.87
CA ILE A 25 23.31 26.96 15.78
C ILE A 25 24.28 26.77 14.62
N GLU A 26 25.05 27.80 14.29
CA GLU A 26 26.04 27.77 13.21
C GLU A 26 27.14 26.74 13.48
N GLN A 27 27.66 26.74 14.71
CA GLN A 27 28.64 25.77 15.18
C GLN A 27 28.04 24.36 15.25
N ALA A 28 26.79 24.22 15.67
CA ALA A 28 26.10 22.95 15.70
C ALA A 28 25.94 22.37 14.28
N ILE A 29 25.56 23.19 13.29
CA ILE A 29 25.47 22.78 11.88
C ILE A 29 26.83 22.32 11.37
N PHE A 30 27.89 23.08 11.66
CA PHE A 30 29.25 22.73 11.26
C PHE A 30 29.77 21.47 11.96
N GLY A 31 29.37 21.25 13.21
CA GLY A 31 29.80 20.13 14.06
C GLY A 31 29.15 18.78 13.75
N ILE A 32 28.17 18.73 12.85
CA ILE A 32 27.52 17.45 12.49
C ILE A 32 28.47 16.60 11.64
N PRO A 33 28.81 15.36 12.08
CA PRO A 33 29.77 14.50 11.37
C PRO A 33 29.27 13.99 10.01
N TYR A 34 27.96 13.98 9.78
CA TYR A 34 27.33 13.52 8.55
C TYR A 34 26.99 14.65 7.56
N MET A 35 27.45 15.87 7.83
CA MET A 35 27.17 17.01 6.97
C MET A 35 27.88 16.84 5.62
N SER A 36 27.18 17.19 4.53
CA SER A 36 27.78 17.12 3.19
C SER A 36 28.96 18.09 3.09
N ARG A 37 30.01 17.65 2.39
CA ARG A 37 31.17 18.49 2.08
C ARG A 37 30.78 19.78 1.36
N ASP A 38 29.78 19.72 0.49
CA ASP A 38 29.34 20.90 -0.29
C ASP A 38 28.70 21.95 0.63
N VAL A 39 27.93 21.51 1.63
CA VAL A 39 27.32 22.41 2.63
C VAL A 39 28.39 23.04 3.51
N LEU A 40 29.36 22.23 3.97
CA LEU A 40 30.48 22.73 4.77
C LEU A 40 31.35 23.72 3.98
N LEU A 41 31.55 23.48 2.68
CA LEU A 41 32.32 24.35 1.80
C LEU A 41 31.63 25.70 1.60
N GLU A 42 30.31 25.71 1.36
CA GLU A 42 29.53 26.96 1.31
C GLU A 42 29.65 27.77 2.60
N ILE A 43 29.54 27.11 3.75
CA ILE A 43 29.71 27.76 5.07
C ILE A 43 31.13 28.34 5.19
N GLN A 44 32.16 27.61 4.76
CA GLN A 44 33.56 28.06 4.78
C GLN A 44 33.82 29.24 3.83
N LEU A 45 33.07 29.34 2.73
CA LEU A 45 33.14 30.45 1.78
C LEU A 45 32.38 31.70 2.28
N GLY A 46 31.71 31.63 3.42
CA GLY A 46 31.03 32.75 4.06
C GLY A 46 29.52 32.79 3.84
N SER A 47 28.94 31.76 3.22
CA SER A 47 27.48 31.63 3.11
C SER A 47 26.85 31.43 4.49
N ASN A 48 25.64 31.95 4.69
CA ASN A 48 24.91 31.75 5.94
C ASN A 48 24.64 30.24 6.15
N PRO A 49 24.96 29.65 7.33
CA PRO A 49 24.74 28.22 7.58
C PRO A 49 23.31 27.74 7.36
N ILE A 50 22.31 28.58 7.63
CA ILE A 50 20.90 28.27 7.38
C ILE A 50 20.60 28.26 5.87
N GLU A 51 21.21 29.16 5.11
CA GLU A 51 21.06 29.19 3.64
C GLU A 51 21.78 28.01 2.99
N ALA A 52 22.97 27.64 3.48
CA ALA A 52 23.71 26.48 3.01
C ALA A 52 22.93 25.17 3.20
N LEU A 53 22.10 25.07 4.25
CA LEU A 53 21.20 23.94 4.46
C LEU A 53 20.11 23.80 3.37
N SER A 54 19.86 24.82 2.54
CA SER A 54 18.96 24.69 1.39
C SER A 54 19.45 23.71 0.32
N LEU A 55 20.76 23.41 0.31
CA LEU A 55 21.33 22.37 -0.54
C LEU A 55 20.89 20.97 -0.10
N VAL A 56 20.49 20.79 1.16
CA VAL A 56 20.07 19.51 1.73
C VAL A 56 18.60 19.21 1.41
N GLU A 57 18.34 17.99 0.96
CA GLU A 57 17.01 17.44 0.75
C GLU A 57 16.45 16.88 2.07
N PHE A 58 15.77 17.75 2.84
CA PHE A 58 15.01 17.32 4.01
C PHE A 58 13.63 16.77 3.60
N GLN A 59 13.20 15.69 4.26
CA GLN A 59 11.84 15.18 4.11
C GLN A 59 10.81 16.18 4.66
N TYR A 60 11.20 16.94 5.69
CA TYR A 60 10.36 17.95 6.34
C TYR A 60 10.95 19.36 6.13
N PRO A 61 10.39 20.17 5.20
CA PRO A 61 10.90 21.50 4.89
C PRO A 61 10.91 22.49 6.08
N VAL A 62 10.09 22.22 7.10
CA VAL A 62 10.00 23.04 8.32
C VAL A 62 11.34 23.11 9.08
N ILE A 63 12.24 22.15 8.87
CA ILE A 63 13.56 22.08 9.54
C ILE A 63 14.37 23.35 9.32
N ILE A 64 14.48 23.82 8.07
CA ILE A 64 15.25 25.03 7.74
C ILE A 64 14.63 26.25 8.42
N SER A 65 13.31 26.38 8.38
CA SER A 65 12.60 27.50 9.04
C SER A 65 12.73 27.47 10.56
N LEU A 66 12.73 26.28 11.16
CA LEU A 66 12.90 26.09 12.60
C LEU A 66 14.28 26.61 13.03
N LEU A 67 15.33 26.15 12.35
CA LEU A 67 16.71 26.54 12.65
C LEU A 67 16.95 28.02 12.38
N GLY A 68 16.39 28.58 11.29
CA GLY A 68 16.48 30.01 11.00
C GLY A 68 15.84 30.89 12.08
N SER A 69 14.67 30.48 12.60
CA SER A 69 13.97 31.21 13.66
C SER A 69 14.58 31.06 15.06
N ALA A 70 15.42 30.04 15.25
CA ALA A 70 16.06 29.74 16.52
C ALA A 70 17.25 30.67 16.82
N SER A 71 17.79 31.37 15.82
CA SER A 71 18.86 32.37 16.00
C SER A 71 18.50 33.52 16.96
N ASN A 72 17.20 33.81 17.18
CA ASN A 72 16.72 34.97 17.92
C ASN A 72 16.07 34.67 19.29
N ALA A 73 15.99 33.39 19.69
CA ALA A 73 15.29 32.98 20.91
C ALA A 73 16.26 32.52 22.01
N ASP A 74 15.75 32.40 23.24
CA ASP A 74 16.54 31.89 24.36
C ASP A 74 17.03 30.47 24.07
N TYR A 75 18.25 30.20 24.48
CA TYR A 75 18.94 28.95 24.27
C TYR A 75 18.12 27.72 24.73
N ARG A 76 17.54 27.78 25.94
CA ARG A 76 16.73 26.68 26.47
C ARG A 76 15.45 26.46 25.67
N GLU A 77 14.87 27.55 25.19
CA GLU A 77 13.69 27.51 24.32
C GLU A 77 14.03 26.84 22.99
N ASN A 78 15.18 27.19 22.37
CA ASN A 78 15.64 26.60 21.12
C ASN A 78 15.84 25.09 21.21
N VAL A 79 16.56 24.63 22.23
CA VAL A 79 16.78 23.19 22.48
C VAL A 79 15.44 22.48 22.62
N THR A 80 14.52 23.05 23.41
CA THR A 80 13.19 22.47 23.64
C THR A 80 12.38 22.39 22.35
N ARG A 81 12.37 23.46 21.54
CA ARG A 81 11.66 23.52 20.26
C ARG A 81 12.22 22.50 19.27
N ILE A 82 13.54 22.41 19.15
CA ILE A 82 14.22 21.46 18.25
C ILE A 82 13.94 20.01 18.65
N LYS A 83 14.09 19.65 19.93
CA LYS A 83 13.76 18.31 20.43
C LYS A 83 12.28 17.95 20.26
N THR A 84 11.40 18.93 20.44
CA THR A 84 9.96 18.72 20.23
C THR A 84 9.66 18.39 18.76
N VAL A 85 10.23 19.16 17.83
CA VAL A 85 10.05 18.88 16.39
C VAL A 85 10.68 17.55 15.99
N ALA A 86 11.87 17.23 16.49
CA ALA A 86 12.51 15.93 16.27
C ALA A 86 11.61 14.76 16.71
N ASN A 87 11.01 14.86 17.91
CA ASN A 87 10.09 13.86 18.43
C ASN A 87 8.80 13.75 17.59
N LEU A 88 8.26 14.88 17.12
CA LEU A 88 7.09 14.89 16.23
C LEU A 88 7.38 14.21 14.89
N ILE A 89 8.56 14.49 14.30
CA ILE A 89 9.01 13.84 13.06
C ILE A 89 9.16 12.33 13.29
N LYS A 90 9.81 11.92 14.37
CA LYS A 90 9.99 10.51 14.73
C LYS A 90 8.64 9.79 14.86
N LYS A 91 7.72 10.32 15.68
CA LYS A 91 6.36 9.74 15.85
C LYS A 91 5.61 9.65 14.53
N ARG A 92 5.73 10.66 13.67
CA ARG A 92 5.09 10.65 12.35
C ARG A 92 5.68 9.57 11.44
N ASN A 93 7.00 9.41 11.41
CA ASN A 93 7.67 8.38 10.63
C ASN A 93 7.30 6.97 11.14
N GLU A 94 7.23 6.78 12.45
CA GLU A 94 6.76 5.53 13.07
C GLU A 94 5.31 5.22 12.68
N ALA A 95 4.41 6.20 12.76
CA ALA A 95 3.00 6.04 12.37
C ALA A 95 2.83 5.72 10.87
N ILE A 96 3.65 6.34 10.00
CA ILE A 96 3.66 6.02 8.56
C ILE A 96 4.10 4.57 8.35
N LYS A 97 5.19 4.14 9.00
CA LYS A 97 5.71 2.77 8.90
C LYS A 97 4.72 1.73 9.43
N GLU A 98 4.02 2.03 10.52
CA GLU A 98 2.96 1.18 11.05
C GLU A 98 1.80 1.06 10.05
N LYS A 99 1.36 2.18 9.46
CA LYS A 99 0.32 2.19 8.43
C LYS A 99 0.73 1.40 7.19
N GLU A 100 1.97 1.52 6.72
CA GLU A 100 2.50 0.73 5.60
C GLU A 100 2.50 -0.77 5.90
N ASN A 101 2.90 -1.15 7.12
CA ASN A 101 2.84 -2.53 7.58
C ASN A 101 1.39 -3.06 7.63
N LEU A 102 0.45 -2.28 8.14
CA LEU A 102 -0.97 -2.62 8.15
C LEU A 102 -1.51 -2.81 6.72
N VAL A 103 -1.17 -1.92 5.79
CA VAL A 103 -1.54 -2.05 4.37
C VAL A 103 -0.95 -3.33 3.77
N LYS A 104 0.31 -3.66 4.06
CA LYS A 104 0.96 -4.89 3.60
C LYS A 104 0.26 -6.14 4.12
N ILE A 105 -0.13 -6.15 5.41
CA ILE A 105 -0.89 -7.24 6.03
C ILE A 105 -2.28 -7.38 5.38
N LEU A 106 -3.00 -6.27 5.22
CA LEU A 106 -4.32 -6.24 4.57
C LEU A 106 -4.25 -6.77 3.13
N ASN A 107 -3.26 -6.34 2.35
CA ASN A 107 -3.04 -6.83 0.98
C ASN A 107 -2.75 -8.33 0.94
N ARG A 108 -1.99 -8.87 1.91
CA ARG A 108 -1.76 -10.32 2.02
C ARG A 108 -3.06 -11.07 2.36
N ARG A 109 -3.86 -10.56 3.30
CA ARG A 109 -5.17 -11.14 3.65
C ARG A 109 -6.14 -11.12 2.48
N LEU A 110 -6.22 -10.04 1.72
CA LEU A 110 -7.06 -9.94 0.52
C LEU A 110 -6.69 -10.97 -0.55
N LYS A 111 -5.38 -11.22 -0.76
CA LYS A 111 -4.94 -12.29 -1.68
C LYS A 111 -5.44 -13.66 -1.24
N ILE A 112 -5.37 -13.97 0.05
CA ILE A 112 -5.85 -15.24 0.62
C ILE A 112 -7.36 -15.36 0.43
N ILE A 113 -8.12 -14.33 0.81
CA ILE A 113 -9.59 -14.32 0.64
C ILE A 113 -9.94 -14.53 -0.83
N ARG A 114 -9.27 -13.83 -1.76
CA ARG A 114 -9.50 -13.98 -3.20
C ARG A 114 -9.30 -15.42 -3.69
N ILE A 115 -8.24 -16.10 -3.24
CA ILE A 115 -7.97 -17.50 -3.60
C ILE A 115 -9.07 -18.40 -3.05
N ILE A 116 -9.41 -18.25 -1.76
CA ILE A 116 -10.46 -19.06 -1.12
C ILE A 116 -11.80 -18.86 -1.82
N THR A 117 -12.20 -17.60 -2.08
CA THR A 117 -13.46 -17.29 -2.78
C THR A 117 -13.47 -17.91 -4.19
N LEU A 118 -12.36 -17.82 -4.95
CA LEU A 118 -12.26 -18.46 -6.27
C LEU A 118 -12.40 -19.99 -6.19
N VAL A 119 -11.78 -20.62 -5.19
CA VAL A 119 -11.90 -22.07 -4.95
C VAL A 119 -13.33 -22.44 -4.58
N THR A 120 -13.96 -21.74 -3.64
CA THR A 120 -15.36 -21.98 -3.24
C THR A 120 -16.32 -21.82 -4.42
N ILE A 121 -16.08 -20.81 -5.25
CA ILE A 121 -16.83 -20.57 -6.49
C ILE A 121 -16.62 -21.74 -7.45
N ALA A 122 -15.39 -22.16 -7.74
CA ALA A 122 -15.12 -23.32 -8.59
C ALA A 122 -15.78 -24.61 -8.07
N ILE A 123 -15.78 -24.82 -6.76
CA ILE A 123 -16.47 -25.94 -6.09
C ILE A 123 -17.98 -25.83 -6.33
N ILE A 124 -18.63 -24.70 -6.02
CA ILE A 124 -20.09 -24.54 -6.21
C ILE A 124 -20.48 -24.67 -7.70
N GLY A 125 -19.70 -24.06 -8.60
CA GLY A 125 -19.94 -24.08 -10.04
C GLY A 125 -19.70 -25.43 -10.70
N GLY A 126 -18.78 -26.24 -10.18
CA GLY A 126 -18.52 -27.61 -10.67
C GLY A 126 -19.41 -28.67 -10.02
N ILE A 127 -19.72 -28.52 -8.73
CA ILE A 127 -20.42 -29.54 -7.94
C ILE A 127 -21.95 -29.46 -8.08
N ALA A 128 -22.54 -28.26 -8.20
CA ALA A 128 -23.99 -28.11 -8.37
C ALA A 128 -24.55 -28.76 -9.65
N PRO A 129 -23.96 -28.59 -10.84
CA PRO A 129 -24.37 -29.34 -12.03
C PRO A 129 -24.24 -30.84 -11.84
N PHE A 130 -23.13 -31.30 -11.27
CA PHE A 130 -22.80 -32.71 -11.09
C PHE A 130 -23.84 -33.43 -10.22
N PHE A 131 -24.25 -32.86 -9.09
CA PHE A 131 -25.33 -33.43 -8.27
C PHE A 131 -26.70 -33.34 -8.93
N SER A 132 -27.01 -32.28 -9.68
CA SER A 132 -28.28 -32.19 -10.42
C SER A 132 -28.39 -33.26 -11.51
N GLY A 133 -27.28 -33.58 -12.18
CA GLY A 133 -27.19 -34.62 -13.19
C GLY A 133 -27.25 -36.02 -12.60
N ILE A 134 -26.54 -36.27 -11.49
CA ILE A 134 -26.64 -37.53 -10.73
C ILE A 134 -28.07 -37.74 -10.22
N TYR A 135 -28.71 -36.71 -9.65
CA TYR A 135 -30.08 -36.80 -9.16
C TYR A 135 -31.08 -37.06 -10.31
N SER A 136 -30.94 -36.38 -11.44
CA SER A 136 -31.78 -36.64 -12.63
C SER A 136 -31.55 -38.03 -13.21
N PHE A 137 -30.31 -38.52 -13.22
CA PHE A 137 -29.97 -39.87 -13.68
C PHE A 137 -30.58 -40.95 -12.76
N LEU A 138 -30.44 -40.79 -11.44
CA LEU A 138 -31.03 -41.71 -10.45
C LEU A 138 -32.56 -41.71 -10.49
N LYS A 139 -33.19 -40.56 -10.79
CA LYS A 139 -34.66 -40.43 -10.79
C LYS A 139 -35.32 -40.82 -12.11
N ASN A 140 -34.70 -40.51 -13.25
CA ASN A 140 -35.33 -40.59 -14.57
C ASN A 140 -34.62 -41.55 -15.55
N GLY A 141 -33.55 -42.24 -15.13
CA GLY A 141 -32.80 -43.17 -15.98
C GLY A 141 -31.95 -42.53 -17.08
N TYR A 142 -32.09 -41.22 -17.30
CA TYR A 142 -31.32 -40.43 -18.27
C TYR A 142 -30.91 -39.09 -17.66
N SER A 143 -29.69 -38.66 -17.96
CA SER A 143 -29.21 -37.35 -17.54
C SER A 143 -29.62 -36.28 -18.56
N LYS A 144 -30.65 -35.48 -18.24
CA LYS A 144 -30.94 -34.24 -18.97
C LYS A 144 -30.14 -33.10 -18.37
N TYR A 145 -28.87 -32.98 -18.74
CA TYR A 145 -28.07 -31.80 -18.43
C TYR A 145 -28.56 -30.60 -19.26
N THR A 146 -29.50 -29.82 -18.73
CA THR A 146 -29.85 -28.51 -19.29
C THR A 146 -29.05 -27.43 -18.59
N PHE A 147 -27.73 -27.43 -18.81
CA PHE A 147 -26.88 -26.32 -18.36
C PHE A 147 -27.12 -25.13 -19.29
N ASN A 148 -28.11 -24.30 -18.96
CA ASN A 148 -28.47 -23.13 -19.73
C ASN A 148 -27.69 -21.92 -19.22
N LEU A 149 -27.02 -21.21 -20.14
CA LEU A 149 -26.12 -20.08 -19.83
C LEU A 149 -26.85 -18.92 -19.12
N LEU A 150 -28.17 -18.83 -19.34
CA LEU A 150 -29.10 -17.88 -18.75
C LEU A 150 -29.90 -18.46 -17.59
N SER A 151 -29.51 -19.62 -17.04
CA SER A 151 -30.19 -20.16 -15.88
C SER A 151 -30.08 -19.16 -14.72
N PRO A 152 -31.14 -19.00 -13.89
CA PRO A 152 -31.08 -18.13 -12.72
C PRO A 152 -29.89 -18.46 -11.81
N MET A 153 -29.46 -19.72 -11.78
CA MET A 153 -28.32 -20.19 -11.00
C MET A 153 -26.98 -19.71 -11.57
N SER A 154 -26.78 -19.79 -12.89
CA SER A 154 -25.58 -19.27 -13.58
C SER A 154 -25.47 -17.75 -13.46
N ILE A 155 -26.58 -17.03 -13.60
CA ILE A 155 -26.62 -15.57 -13.48
C ILE A 155 -26.33 -15.12 -12.03
N SER A 156 -26.96 -15.78 -11.04
CA SER A 156 -26.72 -15.49 -9.63
C SER A 156 -25.27 -15.76 -9.24
N PHE A 157 -24.67 -16.82 -9.77
CA PHE A 157 -23.27 -17.14 -9.54
C PHE A 157 -22.32 -16.11 -10.16
N LEU A 158 -22.58 -15.66 -11.39
CA LEU A 158 -21.81 -14.58 -12.01
C LEU A 158 -21.92 -13.29 -11.20
N LEU A 159 -23.12 -12.94 -10.73
CA LEU A 159 -23.34 -11.75 -9.90
C LEU A 159 -22.59 -11.81 -8.57
N ILE A 160 -22.65 -12.94 -7.85
CA ILE A 160 -21.90 -13.13 -6.59
C ILE A 160 -20.40 -13.04 -6.85
N ASN A 161 -19.90 -13.61 -7.95
CA ASN A 161 -18.47 -13.58 -8.30
C ASN A 161 -18.01 -12.16 -8.68
N LEU A 162 -18.84 -11.40 -9.39
CA LEU A 162 -18.58 -10.00 -9.73
C LEU A 162 -18.63 -9.10 -8.50
N LEU A 163 -19.60 -9.27 -7.61
CA LEU A 163 -19.70 -8.55 -6.34
C LEU A 163 -18.50 -8.83 -5.45
N ASN A 164 -18.10 -10.09 -5.32
CA ASN A 164 -16.92 -10.47 -4.53
C ASN A 164 -15.63 -9.90 -5.13
N ASN A 165 -15.42 -10.00 -6.45
CA ASN A 165 -14.24 -9.41 -7.07
C ASN A 165 -14.25 -7.88 -6.99
N TYR A 166 -15.41 -7.24 -7.14
CA TYR A 166 -15.55 -5.79 -6.99
C TYR A 166 -15.19 -5.35 -5.58
N PHE A 167 -15.74 -6.02 -4.57
CA PHE A 167 -15.46 -5.71 -3.17
C PHE A 167 -13.96 -5.88 -2.85
N LEU A 168 -13.36 -7.01 -3.25
CA LEU A 168 -11.93 -7.28 -3.04
C LEU A 168 -11.02 -6.28 -3.75
N LEU A 169 -11.35 -5.90 -5.00
CA LEU A 169 -10.58 -4.93 -5.78
C LEU A 169 -10.75 -3.49 -5.29
N SER A 170 -11.93 -3.16 -4.72
CA SER A 170 -12.18 -1.85 -4.11
C SER A 170 -11.37 -1.65 -2.83
N ILE A 171 -11.25 -2.68 -1.99
CA ILE A 171 -10.47 -2.62 -0.76
C ILE A 171 -8.96 -2.53 -1.07
N SER A 172 -8.48 -3.16 -2.14
CA SER A 172 -7.09 -3.05 -2.57
C SER A 172 -6.75 -1.71 -3.27
N LYS A 173 -7.67 -0.74 -3.31
CA LYS A 173 -7.52 0.56 -4.00
C LYS A 173 -6.96 0.41 -5.43
N GLU A 174 -7.46 -0.57 -6.17
CA GLU A 174 -6.97 -0.82 -7.52
C GLU A 174 -7.54 0.23 -8.49
N ASN A 175 -6.69 0.86 -9.30
CA ASN A 175 -7.15 1.91 -10.24
C ASN A 175 -7.93 1.39 -11.46
N ARG A 176 -7.96 0.07 -11.71
CA ARG A 176 -8.57 -0.55 -12.90
C ARG A 176 -9.57 -1.66 -12.54
N ILE A 177 -10.47 -1.39 -11.60
CA ILE A 177 -11.48 -2.35 -11.12
C ILE A 177 -12.38 -2.81 -12.27
N SER A 178 -12.89 -1.86 -13.06
CA SER A 178 -13.81 -2.11 -14.19
C SER A 178 -13.22 -3.09 -15.22
N LEU A 179 -11.97 -2.86 -15.64
CA LEU A 179 -11.28 -3.73 -16.60
C LEU A 179 -11.13 -5.17 -16.08
N LYS A 180 -10.74 -5.34 -14.81
CA LYS A 180 -10.56 -6.68 -14.21
C LYS A 180 -11.90 -7.42 -14.03
N LEU A 181 -12.99 -6.71 -13.77
CA LEU A 181 -14.33 -7.29 -13.73
C LEU A 181 -14.81 -7.76 -15.10
N ILE A 182 -14.51 -7.00 -16.16
CA ILE A 182 -14.80 -7.41 -17.55
C ILE A 182 -14.04 -8.70 -17.89
N ILE A 183 -12.74 -8.77 -17.57
CA ILE A 183 -11.94 -9.99 -17.79
C ILE A 183 -12.53 -11.18 -17.03
N THR A 184 -12.94 -10.98 -15.78
CA THR A 184 -13.55 -12.04 -14.96
C THR A 184 -14.88 -12.53 -15.55
N SER A 185 -15.68 -11.62 -16.11
CA SER A 185 -16.92 -11.97 -16.82
C SER A 185 -16.66 -12.83 -18.06
N ILE A 186 -15.66 -12.45 -18.87
CA ILE A 186 -15.27 -13.20 -20.07
C ILE A 186 -14.80 -14.61 -19.70
N VAL A 187 -13.93 -14.73 -18.68
CA VAL A 187 -13.45 -16.03 -18.19
C VAL A 187 -14.61 -16.88 -17.69
N HIS A 188 -15.58 -16.28 -16.98
CA HIS A 188 -16.75 -17.01 -16.51
C HIS A 188 -17.60 -17.57 -17.67
N VAL A 189 -17.85 -16.75 -18.70
CA VAL A 189 -18.54 -17.19 -19.92
C VAL A 189 -17.78 -18.32 -20.62
N ALA A 190 -16.45 -18.22 -20.73
CA ALA A 190 -15.61 -19.25 -21.33
C ALA A 190 -15.67 -20.59 -20.55
N ILE A 191 -15.63 -20.57 -19.21
CA ILE A 191 -15.75 -21.79 -18.39
C ILE A 191 -17.12 -22.45 -18.61
N VAL A 192 -18.20 -21.66 -18.61
CA VAL A 192 -19.56 -22.18 -18.82
C VAL A 192 -19.70 -22.78 -20.22
N LEU A 193 -19.13 -22.14 -21.25
CA LEU A 193 -19.10 -22.68 -22.61
C LEU A 193 -18.30 -23.99 -22.70
N SER A 194 -17.14 -24.07 -22.06
CA SER A 194 -16.31 -25.30 -22.02
C SER A 194 -17.04 -26.46 -21.35
N ILE A 195 -17.73 -26.22 -20.23
CA ILE A 195 -18.57 -27.22 -19.56
C ILE A 195 -19.71 -27.65 -20.50
N LYS A 196 -20.38 -26.69 -21.16
CA LYS A 196 -21.45 -27.00 -22.12
C LYS A 196 -20.95 -27.86 -23.29
N ILE A 197 -19.75 -27.63 -23.81
CA ILE A 197 -19.16 -28.44 -24.87
C ILE A 197 -18.80 -29.85 -24.35
N LEU A 198 -18.14 -29.95 -23.20
CA LEU A 198 -17.73 -31.22 -22.60
C LEU A 198 -18.91 -32.12 -22.25
N PHE A 199 -19.99 -31.58 -21.69
CA PHE A 199 -21.17 -32.37 -21.27
C PHE A 199 -22.27 -32.41 -22.33
N GLY A 200 -22.32 -31.46 -23.26
CA GLY A 200 -23.23 -31.47 -24.41
C GLY A 200 -22.78 -32.43 -25.52
N GLY A 201 -21.47 -32.70 -25.63
CA GLY A 201 -20.91 -33.70 -26.54
C GLY A 201 -21.01 -35.15 -26.06
N VAL A 202 -21.48 -35.40 -24.83
CA VAL A 202 -21.60 -36.76 -24.23
C VAL A 202 -23.01 -37.36 -24.43
N VAL A 203 -23.90 -36.70 -25.16
CA VAL A 203 -25.24 -37.26 -25.48
C VAL A 203 -25.47 -37.32 -26.99
N THR A 204 -24.79 -38.27 -27.64
CA THR A 204 -25.32 -38.97 -28.80
C THR A 204 -24.83 -40.42 -28.74
N PHE A 205 -25.50 -41.26 -27.95
CA PHE A 205 -25.74 -42.68 -28.20
C PHE A 205 -26.96 -43.11 -27.39
#